data_AF-A0A2N3BKM3-F1
#
_entry.id   AF-A0A2N3BKM3-F1
#
_cell.length_a   1.000
_cell.length_b   1.000
_cell.length_c   1.000
_cell.angle_alpha   90.00
_cell.angle_beta   90.00
_cell.angle_gamma   90.00
#
_symmetry.space_group_name_H-M   'P 1'
#
loop_
_entity.id
_entity.type
_entity.pdbx_description
1 polymer ?
#
loop_
_entity_poly.entity_id
_entity_poly.type
_entity_poly.pdbx_seq_one_letter_code
_entity_poly.pdbx_strand_id
1 'polypeptide(L)'
;MMMNRSRFRFGTSRIRGARLLLCGAMASLIFSGVGAAAPEQGGVDIRDPDVKAWYELDYDKKPPKPVAGKDYGMSKDGRGFDYPRATPLDEDEAANPFPGQLTYWEQASYAKNMEVIGFYQHVTNPGQTWQAIADFNGRRYMYVTYRFNLAVWDITNPRKARLVTELGNPWGAKGPVQNSRQLKPGETMGGINIQWSASLGKPVLVQSSEIPRFGVFEDKLTEPDGVQTLRSWDYNKGFGVYAMNGPLPDQWELIATKTTDYEHPDAKPVDQQGSGSLDVPAWFGGKYMFLSAAPNNR
;
A
#
# COMPACT_ATOMS: atom_id res chain seq x y z
N MET A 1 56.39 -0.12 27.64
CA MET A 1 57.30 -1.27 27.89
C MET A 1 57.09 -2.27 26.75
N MET A 2 58.15 -2.43 25.93
CA MET A 2 58.48 -3.48 24.95
C MET A 2 57.32 -4.35 24.37
N MET A 3 57.04 -4.19 23.06
CA MET A 3 57.50 -5.07 21.97
C MET A 3 56.88 -6.49 22.00
N ASN A 4 56.06 -6.81 20.98
CA ASN A 4 56.59 -7.69 19.93
C ASN A 4 55.81 -7.62 18.62
N ARG A 5 56.58 -7.59 17.52
CA ARG A 5 56.16 -7.69 16.13
C ARG A 5 56.28 -9.15 15.71
N SER A 6 55.38 -9.63 14.86
CA SER A 6 55.73 -10.68 13.88
C SER A 6 54.95 -10.45 12.58
N ARG A 7 55.72 -10.13 11.53
CA ARG A 7 55.34 -10.16 10.12
C ARG A 7 55.51 -11.60 9.62
N PHE A 8 54.67 -12.06 8.70
CA PHE A 8 55.11 -13.01 7.68
C PHE A 8 54.46 -12.70 6.32
N ARG A 9 55.23 -13.02 5.28
CA ARG A 9 55.20 -12.52 3.91
C ARG A 9 54.32 -13.34 2.96
N PHE A 10 53.96 -12.66 1.86
CA PHE A 10 53.55 -13.12 0.53
C PHE A 10 54.11 -14.49 0.07
N GLY A 11 53.23 -15.25 -0.60
CA GLY A 11 53.58 -16.34 -1.51
C GLY A 11 52.58 -16.38 -2.68
N THR A 12 53.08 -16.16 -3.88
CA THR A 12 52.38 -16.19 -5.18
C THR A 12 52.15 -17.62 -5.68
N SER A 13 51.01 -17.89 -6.33
CA SER A 13 50.91 -18.96 -7.35
C SER A 13 49.75 -18.70 -8.30
N ARG A 14 50.07 -18.65 -9.60
CA ARG A 14 49.13 -18.60 -10.73
C ARG A 14 48.74 -20.03 -11.09
N ILE A 15 47.44 -20.32 -11.23
CA ILE A 15 46.96 -21.36 -12.15
C ILE A 15 45.78 -20.80 -12.96
N ARG A 16 45.87 -21.05 -14.27
CA ARG A 16 44.95 -20.66 -15.33
C ARG A 16 43.71 -21.57 -15.34
N GLY A 17 42.55 -20.95 -15.58
CA GLY A 17 41.57 -21.44 -16.55
C GLY A 17 40.63 -22.56 -16.13
N ALA A 18 39.39 -22.18 -15.77
CA ALA A 18 38.20 -22.85 -16.30
C ALA A 18 37.02 -21.87 -16.22
N ARG A 19 36.33 -21.71 -17.35
CA ARG A 19 35.13 -20.90 -17.52
C ARG A 19 34.00 -21.46 -16.65
N LEU A 20 33.37 -20.61 -15.83
CA LEU A 20 31.94 -20.77 -15.53
C LEU A 20 31.27 -19.40 -15.66
N LEU A 21 30.22 -19.39 -16.46
CA LEU A 21 29.40 -18.25 -16.83
C LEU A 21 28.50 -17.80 -15.68
N LEU A 22 28.36 -16.48 -15.58
CA LEU A 22 27.27 -15.69 -15.02
C LEU A 22 26.52 -16.24 -13.80
N CYS A 23 26.86 -15.69 -12.64
CA CYS A 23 25.90 -15.45 -11.55
C CYS A 23 26.17 -14.06 -10.96
N GLY A 24 25.11 -13.28 -10.80
CA GLY A 24 25.11 -12.10 -9.93
C GLY A 24 25.33 -10.77 -10.63
N ALA A 25 24.29 -10.25 -11.28
CA ALA A 25 24.05 -8.81 -11.26
C ALA A 25 22.80 -8.59 -10.39
N MET A 26 23.04 -8.17 -9.15
CA MET A 26 22.01 -7.61 -8.28
C MET A 26 21.34 -6.44 -9.01
N ALA A 27 20.04 -6.55 -9.24
CA ALA A 27 19.21 -5.41 -9.58
C ALA A 27 19.08 -4.55 -8.32
N SER A 28 20.04 -3.64 -8.13
CA SER A 28 19.89 -2.51 -7.22
C SER A 28 18.85 -1.59 -7.82
N LEU A 29 17.58 -1.73 -7.41
CA LEU A 29 16.55 -0.72 -7.62
C LEU A 29 16.88 0.50 -6.76
N ILE A 30 17.73 1.36 -7.31
CA ILE A 30 17.97 2.70 -6.80
C ILE A 30 16.73 3.52 -7.21
N PHE A 31 15.82 3.76 -6.27
CA PHE A 31 14.85 4.86 -6.38
C PHE A 31 15.61 6.17 -6.21
N SER A 32 16.34 6.56 -7.24
CA SER A 32 16.74 7.96 -7.44
C SER A 32 15.59 8.61 -8.18
N GLY A 33 14.92 9.55 -7.53
CA GLY A 33 13.97 10.47 -8.15
C GLY A 33 14.69 11.25 -9.24
N VAL A 34 14.72 10.67 -10.43
CA VAL A 34 14.89 11.41 -11.67
C VAL A 34 13.47 11.85 -11.99
N GLY A 35 13.23 13.15 -12.02
CA GLY A 35 11.98 13.69 -12.54
C GLY A 35 11.80 13.10 -13.94
N ALA A 36 10.89 12.12 -14.04
CA ALA A 36 10.47 11.62 -15.33
C ALA A 36 9.83 12.83 -16.01
N ALA A 37 10.47 13.28 -17.10
CA ALA A 37 9.77 14.14 -18.03
C ALA A 37 8.47 13.41 -18.38
N ALA A 38 7.34 14.08 -18.19
CA ALA A 38 6.04 13.57 -18.57
C ALA A 38 6.18 13.01 -20.00
N PRO A 39 5.80 11.74 -20.25
CA PRO A 39 5.90 11.19 -21.59
C PRO A 39 5.16 12.14 -22.55
N GLU A 40 5.81 12.49 -23.66
CA GLU A 40 5.12 13.11 -24.80
C GLU A 40 3.83 12.32 -25.01
N GLN A 41 2.69 13.01 -25.16
CA GLN A 41 1.41 12.37 -25.44
C GLN A 41 1.50 11.58 -26.74
N GLY A 42 1.92 10.31 -26.62
CA GLY A 42 1.80 9.32 -27.68
C GLY A 42 0.32 9.20 -28.04
N GLY A 43 0.05 8.87 -29.30
CA GLY A 43 -1.32 8.59 -29.72
C GLY A 43 -1.95 7.50 -28.85
N VAL A 44 -3.27 7.54 -28.73
CA VAL A 44 -4.08 6.53 -28.03
C VAL A 44 -3.70 5.12 -28.53
N ASP A 45 -3.29 4.23 -27.61
CA ASP A 45 -2.96 2.81 -27.84
C ASP A 45 -3.73 1.96 -26.83
N ILE A 46 -4.98 1.62 -27.17
CA ILE A 46 -5.84 0.80 -26.32
C ILE A 46 -5.95 -0.60 -26.90
N ARG A 47 -5.44 -1.59 -26.17
CA ARG A 47 -5.48 -3.01 -26.56
C ARG A 47 -6.49 -3.83 -25.76
N ASP A 48 -6.80 -3.42 -24.52
CA ASP A 48 -7.80 -4.08 -23.68
C ASP A 48 -9.22 -3.80 -24.22
N PRO A 49 -10.04 -4.84 -24.46
CA PRO A 49 -11.35 -4.67 -25.07
C PRO A 49 -12.33 -3.88 -24.21
N ASP A 50 -12.25 -3.98 -22.88
CA ASP A 50 -13.16 -3.27 -21.98
C ASP A 50 -12.77 -1.79 -21.91
N VAL A 51 -11.47 -1.49 -21.84
CA VAL A 51 -10.96 -0.11 -21.90
C VAL A 51 -11.31 0.51 -23.26
N LYS A 52 -11.23 -0.26 -24.35
CA LYS A 52 -11.60 0.22 -25.68
C LYS A 52 -13.09 0.52 -25.78
N ALA A 53 -13.95 -0.39 -25.33
CA ALA A 53 -15.40 -0.17 -25.30
C ALA A 53 -15.77 1.04 -24.45
N TRP A 54 -15.14 1.22 -23.28
CA TRP A 54 -15.33 2.41 -22.45
C TRP A 54 -14.88 3.70 -23.17
N TYR A 55 -13.71 3.68 -23.81
CA TYR A 55 -13.21 4.84 -24.56
C TYR A 55 -14.09 5.20 -25.75
N GLU A 56 -14.65 4.23 -26.46
CA GLU A 56 -15.60 4.48 -27.55
C GLU A 56 -16.91 5.14 -27.09
N LEU A 57 -17.30 4.95 -25.81
CA LEU A 57 -18.49 5.57 -25.23
C LEU A 57 -18.26 7.00 -24.73
N ASP A 58 -17.14 7.28 -24.05
CA ASP A 58 -16.94 8.57 -23.37
C ASP A 58 -15.79 9.41 -23.95
N TYR A 59 -14.85 8.80 -24.68
CA TYR A 59 -13.59 9.34 -25.21
C TYR A 59 -12.77 10.17 -24.19
N ASP A 60 -11.56 10.60 -24.55
CA ASP A 60 -10.76 11.39 -23.61
C ASP A 60 -11.32 12.83 -23.49
N LYS A 61 -11.78 13.19 -22.29
CA LYS A 61 -12.28 14.51 -21.92
C LYS A 61 -11.43 15.18 -20.84
N LYS A 62 -10.14 14.80 -20.73
CA LYS A 62 -9.19 15.33 -19.75
C LYS A 62 -9.18 16.88 -19.81
N PRO A 63 -9.56 17.58 -18.73
CA PRO A 63 -9.55 19.04 -18.71
C PRO A 63 -8.11 19.56 -18.61
N PRO A 64 -7.86 20.83 -18.97
CA PRO A 64 -6.55 21.44 -18.76
C PRO A 64 -6.22 21.54 -17.26
N LYS A 65 -4.92 21.53 -16.93
CA LYS A 65 -4.45 21.78 -15.56
C LYS A 65 -4.89 23.19 -15.09
N PRO A 66 -5.49 23.33 -13.89
CA PRO A 66 -5.92 24.62 -13.37
C PRO A 66 -4.73 25.46 -12.87
N VAL A 67 -4.87 26.79 -12.90
CA VAL A 67 -3.85 27.74 -12.45
C VAL A 67 -4.14 28.24 -11.02
N ALA A 68 -3.19 28.08 -10.11
CA ALA A 68 -3.30 28.53 -8.72
C ALA A 68 -3.52 30.06 -8.62
N GLY A 69 -4.39 30.47 -7.69
CA GLY A 69 -4.78 31.87 -7.48
C GLY A 69 -5.69 32.46 -8.57
N LYS A 70 -5.94 31.73 -9.66
CA LYS A 70 -6.83 32.12 -10.75
C LYS A 70 -8.03 31.19 -10.86
N ASP A 71 -7.77 29.89 -11.05
CA ASP A 71 -8.79 28.87 -11.26
C ASP A 71 -9.17 28.16 -9.95
N TYR A 72 -8.30 28.24 -8.93
CA TYR A 72 -8.55 27.78 -7.57
C TYR A 72 -7.70 28.54 -6.54
N GLY A 73 -8.10 28.53 -5.28
CA GLY A 73 -7.32 29.11 -4.17
C GLY A 73 -8.20 29.76 -3.10
N MET A 74 -7.61 30.57 -2.23
CA MET A 74 -8.40 31.35 -1.28
C MET A 74 -9.30 32.34 -2.02
N SER A 75 -10.58 32.35 -1.66
CA SER A 75 -11.55 33.35 -2.13
C SER A 75 -11.04 34.77 -1.87
N LYS A 76 -11.46 35.72 -2.73
CA LYS A 76 -11.01 37.12 -2.67
C LYS A 76 -11.37 37.83 -1.36
N ASP A 77 -12.44 37.40 -0.69
CA ASP A 77 -12.83 37.94 0.63
C ASP A 77 -12.15 37.22 1.81
N GLY A 78 -11.35 36.19 1.51
CA GLY A 78 -10.59 35.38 2.46
C GLY A 78 -11.43 34.44 3.32
N ARG A 79 -12.73 34.25 3.03
CA ARG A 79 -13.65 33.50 3.90
C ARG A 79 -13.88 32.05 3.49
N GLY A 80 -13.37 31.66 2.33
CA GLY A 80 -13.52 30.31 1.79
C GLY A 80 -12.45 29.96 0.76
N PHE A 81 -12.62 28.77 0.17
CA PHE A 81 -11.77 28.24 -0.89
C PHE A 81 -12.60 28.15 -2.18
N ASP A 82 -12.09 28.76 -3.25
CA ASP A 82 -12.65 28.65 -4.60
C ASP A 82 -12.08 27.37 -5.23
N TYR A 83 -12.95 26.39 -5.48
CA TYR A 83 -12.57 25.11 -6.08
C TYR A 83 -12.56 25.20 -7.62
N PRO A 84 -11.64 24.51 -8.31
CA PRO A 84 -11.67 24.45 -9.76
C PRO A 84 -12.89 23.65 -10.24
N ARG A 85 -13.49 24.05 -11.36
CA ARG A 85 -14.66 23.36 -11.93
C ARG A 85 -14.34 21.93 -12.41
N ALA A 86 -13.12 21.71 -12.89
CA ALA A 86 -12.59 20.41 -13.31
C ALA A 86 -11.06 20.45 -13.22
N THR A 87 -10.44 19.30 -12.98
CA THR A 87 -8.99 19.13 -12.96
C THR A 87 -8.64 17.79 -13.60
N PRO A 88 -7.52 17.66 -14.32
CA PRO A 88 -7.00 16.35 -14.65
C PRO A 88 -6.56 15.65 -13.35
N LEU A 89 -6.31 14.33 -13.43
CA LEU A 89 -5.58 13.63 -12.37
C LEU A 89 -4.24 14.34 -12.16
N ASP A 90 -3.92 14.65 -10.92
CA ASP A 90 -2.65 15.23 -10.52
C ASP A 90 -2.02 14.36 -9.45
N GLU A 91 -0.91 13.72 -9.79
CA GLU A 91 -0.18 12.80 -8.92
C GLU A 91 1.00 13.49 -8.22
N ASP A 92 1.23 14.77 -8.52
CA ASP A 92 2.34 15.54 -7.99
C ASP A 92 1.97 16.10 -6.61
N GLU A 93 2.09 15.26 -5.57
CA GLU A 93 1.71 15.56 -4.17
C GLU A 93 2.35 16.83 -3.57
N ALA A 94 3.41 17.36 -4.21
CA ALA A 94 4.16 18.52 -3.74
C ALA A 94 3.88 19.84 -4.51
N ALA A 95 3.16 19.83 -5.64
CA ALA A 95 3.44 20.83 -6.69
C ALA A 95 2.50 22.04 -6.79
N ASN A 96 1.41 22.11 -6.02
CA ASN A 96 0.33 23.06 -6.30
C ASN A 96 0.01 24.04 -5.16
N PRO A 97 1.01 24.79 -4.63
CA PRO A 97 0.73 25.80 -3.63
C PRO A 97 -0.13 26.92 -4.23
N PHE A 98 -1.07 27.44 -3.44
CA PHE A 98 -1.88 28.59 -3.82
C PHE A 98 -1.66 29.78 -2.87
N PRO A 99 -1.85 31.02 -3.34
CA PRO A 99 -1.75 32.20 -2.50
C PRO A 99 -2.69 32.11 -1.28
N GLY A 100 -2.15 32.34 -0.09
CA GLY A 100 -2.90 32.28 1.17
C GLY A 100 -2.93 30.90 1.84
N GLN A 101 -2.35 29.87 1.25
CA GLN A 101 -2.15 28.58 1.91
C GLN A 101 -1.23 28.72 3.13
N LEU A 102 -1.55 28.01 4.21
CA LEU A 102 -0.68 27.93 5.39
C LEU A 102 0.64 27.25 5.02
N THR A 103 1.75 27.83 5.47
CA THR A 103 3.11 27.28 5.29
C THR A 103 3.48 26.27 6.38
N TYR A 104 2.52 25.84 7.19
CA TYR A 104 2.69 24.94 8.32
C TYR A 104 1.42 24.10 8.53
N TRP A 105 1.58 22.96 9.20
CA TRP A 105 0.45 22.14 9.66
C TRP A 105 -0.15 22.74 10.92
N GLU A 106 -1.37 23.26 10.81
CA GLU A 106 -2.09 23.89 11.92
C GLU A 106 -2.63 22.82 12.89
N GLN A 107 -1.99 22.67 14.05
CA GLN A 107 -2.31 21.58 14.99
C GLN A 107 -3.49 21.87 15.92
N ALA A 108 -3.85 23.13 16.15
CA ALA A 108 -4.89 23.47 17.12
C ALA A 108 -6.28 23.03 16.63
N SER A 109 -6.55 23.07 15.32
CA SER A 109 -7.79 22.54 14.75
C SER A 109 -7.84 21.02 14.83
N TYR A 110 -6.74 20.32 14.58
CA TYR A 110 -6.68 18.85 14.72
C TYR A 110 -6.87 18.38 16.17
N ALA A 111 -6.36 19.14 17.14
CA ALA A 111 -6.52 18.82 18.56
C ALA A 111 -7.77 19.45 19.20
N LYS A 112 -8.64 20.09 18.42
CA LYS A 112 -9.83 20.76 18.95
C LYS A 112 -10.75 19.75 19.63
N ASN A 113 -11.06 19.99 20.90
CA ASN A 113 -11.85 19.09 21.76
C ASN A 113 -11.24 17.70 21.99
N MET A 114 -9.91 17.57 21.86
CA MET A 114 -9.19 16.32 22.13
C MET A 114 -8.05 16.54 23.13
N GLU A 115 -7.83 15.57 24.03
CA GLU A 115 -6.60 15.49 24.83
C GLU A 115 -5.60 14.57 24.12
N VAL A 116 -4.43 15.10 23.78
CA VAL A 116 -3.32 14.29 23.25
C VAL A 116 -2.66 13.56 24.41
N ILE A 117 -2.95 12.27 24.56
CA ILE A 117 -2.41 11.44 25.65
C ILE A 117 -1.07 10.77 25.30
N GLY A 118 -0.70 10.74 24.02
CA GLY A 118 0.54 10.18 23.51
C GLY A 118 0.71 10.49 22.01
N PHE A 119 1.95 10.62 21.56
CA PHE A 119 2.31 10.83 20.15
C PHE A 119 3.49 9.93 19.79
N TYR A 120 3.32 9.13 18.75
CA TYR A 120 4.30 8.15 18.30
C TYR A 120 4.66 8.47 16.85
N GLN A 121 5.92 8.85 16.61
CA GLN A 121 6.41 9.22 15.28
C GLN A 121 6.64 7.96 14.44
N HIS A 122 5.56 7.37 13.98
CA HIS A 122 5.57 6.17 13.16
C HIS A 122 4.42 6.22 12.16
N VAL A 123 4.71 5.85 10.92
CA VAL A 123 3.75 5.86 9.84
C VAL A 123 3.87 4.54 9.08
N THR A 124 2.87 3.67 9.18
CA THR A 124 2.84 2.42 8.40
C THR A 124 2.78 2.70 6.90
N ASN A 125 2.00 3.70 6.50
CA ASN A 125 1.94 4.21 5.13
C ASN A 125 1.46 5.68 5.17
N PRO A 126 2.08 6.60 4.42
CA PRO A 126 1.76 8.03 4.48
C PRO A 126 0.46 8.41 3.75
N GLY A 127 -0.03 7.58 2.83
CA GLY A 127 -1.25 7.87 2.08
C GLY A 127 -2.51 7.40 2.80
N GLN A 128 -2.60 6.11 3.10
CA GLN A 128 -3.79 5.51 3.71
C GLN A 128 -3.42 4.34 4.61
N THR A 129 -4.15 4.13 5.70
CA THR A 129 -4.05 2.92 6.52
C THR A 129 -5.42 2.48 7.03
N TRP A 130 -5.56 1.19 7.29
CA TRP A 130 -6.69 0.58 7.99
C TRP A 130 -6.26 0.17 9.40
N GLN A 131 -7.19 0.18 10.35
CA GLN A 131 -6.90 -0.19 11.73
C GLN A 131 -7.92 -1.22 12.26
N ALA A 132 -7.41 -2.23 12.97
CA ALA A 132 -8.23 -3.16 13.74
C ALA A 132 -7.62 -3.37 15.12
N ILE A 133 -8.42 -3.78 16.10
CA ILE A 133 -7.98 -4.03 17.47
C ILE A 133 -8.39 -5.43 17.88
N ALA A 134 -7.51 -6.12 18.60
CA ALA A 134 -7.83 -7.39 19.25
C ALA A 134 -7.11 -7.53 20.60
N ASP A 135 -7.77 -8.24 21.51
CA ASP A 135 -7.25 -8.50 22.86
C ASP A 135 -6.72 -9.94 22.95
N PHE A 136 -5.51 -10.09 23.49
CA PHE A 136 -4.87 -11.39 23.74
C PHE A 136 -4.25 -11.39 25.13
N ASN A 137 -4.59 -12.38 25.97
CA ASN A 137 -3.98 -12.59 27.29
C ASN A 137 -3.92 -11.32 28.17
N GLY A 138 -5.02 -10.55 28.19
CA GLY A 138 -5.12 -9.31 28.98
C GLY A 138 -4.37 -8.11 28.39
N ARG A 139 -3.84 -8.22 27.17
CA ARG A 139 -3.20 -7.13 26.42
C ARG A 139 -4.02 -6.76 25.20
N ARG A 140 -3.98 -5.49 24.81
CA ARG A 140 -4.67 -4.96 23.63
C ARG A 140 -3.70 -4.63 22.53
N TYR A 141 -3.97 -5.13 21.34
CA TYR A 141 -3.14 -4.90 20.16
C TYR A 141 -3.91 -4.14 19.09
N MET A 142 -3.25 -3.17 18.46
CA MET A 142 -3.74 -2.47 17.28
C MET A 142 -2.92 -2.88 16.06
N TYR A 143 -3.61 -3.27 15.01
CA TYR A 143 -3.08 -3.66 13.72
C TYR A 143 -3.30 -2.49 12.78
N VAL A 144 -2.24 -1.98 12.16
CA VAL A 144 -2.29 -0.91 11.18
C VAL A 144 -1.79 -1.47 9.86
N THR A 145 -2.62 -1.48 8.82
CA THR A 145 -2.31 -2.13 7.55
C THR A 145 -2.50 -1.21 6.35
N TYR A 146 -1.73 -1.47 5.29
CA TYR A 146 -2.02 -0.95 3.95
C TYR A 146 -1.25 -1.72 2.88
N ARG A 147 -1.97 -2.44 2.00
CA ARG A 147 -1.49 -3.25 0.87
C ARG A 147 -0.35 -4.21 1.20
N PHE A 148 0.86 -3.70 1.36
CA PHE A 148 2.07 -4.50 1.62
C PHE A 148 2.71 -4.15 2.96
N ASN A 149 1.98 -3.45 3.83
CA ASN A 149 2.46 -2.97 5.12
C ASN A 149 1.58 -3.49 6.25
N LEU A 150 2.23 -3.87 7.35
CA LEU A 150 1.59 -4.20 8.62
C LEU A 150 2.45 -3.67 9.76
N ALA A 151 1.84 -2.93 10.67
CA ALA A 151 2.40 -2.63 11.98
C ALA A 151 1.48 -3.17 13.07
N VAL A 152 2.04 -3.85 14.06
CA VAL A 152 1.31 -4.33 15.24
C VAL A 152 1.81 -3.60 16.46
N TRP A 153 0.91 -2.90 17.12
CA TRP A 153 1.17 -2.12 18.33
C TRP A 153 0.55 -2.80 19.53
N ASP A 154 1.29 -2.95 20.62
CA ASP A 154 0.69 -3.12 21.93
C ASP A 154 0.24 -1.75 22.43
N ILE A 155 -1.08 -1.59 22.58
CA ILE A 155 -1.74 -0.37 23.04
C ILE A 155 -2.44 -0.57 24.39
N THR A 156 -2.08 -1.61 25.15
CA THR A 156 -2.63 -1.89 26.48
C THR A 156 -2.58 -0.67 27.39
N ASN A 157 -1.48 0.09 27.32
CA ASN A 157 -1.41 1.44 27.85
C ASN A 157 -1.16 2.41 26.68
N PRO A 158 -2.16 3.20 26.25
CA PRO A 158 -2.02 4.07 25.09
C PRO A 158 -1.02 5.22 25.30
N ARG A 159 -0.65 5.57 26.55
CA ARG A 159 0.43 6.53 26.86
C ARG A 159 1.83 5.90 26.75
N LYS A 160 1.91 4.57 26.64
CA LYS A 160 3.15 3.79 26.52
C LYS A 160 3.03 2.72 25.41
N ALA A 161 2.35 3.05 24.31
CA ALA A 161 2.20 2.14 23.19
C ALA A 161 3.57 1.73 22.63
N ARG A 162 3.65 0.48 22.16
CA ARG A 162 4.89 -0.11 21.66
C ARG A 162 4.66 -0.82 20.35
N LEU A 163 5.47 -0.50 19.34
CA LEU A 163 5.56 -1.28 18.12
C LEU A 163 6.15 -2.66 18.46
N VAL A 164 5.40 -3.72 18.18
CA VAL A 164 5.78 -5.11 18.49
C VAL A 164 6.29 -5.81 17.24
N THR A 165 5.64 -5.58 16.11
CA THR A 165 6.12 -6.09 14.82
C THR A 165 5.80 -5.11 13.70
N GLU A 166 6.61 -5.18 12.65
CA GLU A 166 6.46 -4.37 11.46
C GLU A 166 6.93 -5.15 10.24
N LEU A 167 6.11 -5.12 9.19
CA LEU A 167 6.36 -5.73 7.89
C LEU A 167 6.05 -4.72 6.78
N GLY A 168 6.77 -4.80 5.67
CA GLY A 168 6.56 -3.96 4.48
C GLY A 168 7.58 -2.86 4.33
N ASN A 169 7.14 -1.67 3.89
CA ASN A 169 7.93 -0.48 3.58
C ASN A 169 7.44 0.72 4.42
N PRO A 170 7.71 0.71 5.73
CA PRO A 170 7.20 1.71 6.65
C PRO A 170 7.95 3.04 6.52
N TRP A 171 7.38 4.08 7.13
CA TRP A 171 7.90 5.44 7.10
C TRP A 171 8.23 5.91 8.51
N GLY A 172 9.45 6.40 8.68
CA GLY A 172 9.90 7.08 9.89
C GLY A 172 9.84 8.60 9.75
N ALA A 173 10.28 9.30 10.79
CA ALA A 173 10.32 10.78 10.80
C ALA A 173 11.19 11.41 9.68
N LYS A 174 12.03 10.61 9.01
CA LYS A 174 12.92 11.05 7.92
C LYS A 174 12.54 10.45 6.55
N GLY A 175 11.35 9.88 6.43
CA GLY A 175 10.89 9.23 5.21
C GLY A 175 10.95 7.69 5.26
N PRO A 176 10.98 7.03 4.08
CA PRO A 176 10.95 5.57 3.98
C PRO A 176 12.09 4.89 4.76
N VAL A 177 11.75 3.87 5.53
CA VAL A 177 12.72 3.04 6.25
C VAL A 177 13.30 2.02 5.29
N GLN A 178 14.63 1.92 5.26
CA GLN A 178 15.35 0.97 4.41
C GLN A 178 15.50 -0.38 5.13
N ASN A 179 15.54 -1.48 4.36
CA ASN A 179 15.79 -2.84 4.84
C ASN A 179 14.79 -3.35 5.91
N SER A 180 13.55 -2.91 5.85
CA SER A 180 12.47 -3.42 6.67
C SER A 180 12.15 -4.88 6.31
N ARG A 181 11.68 -5.63 7.32
CA ARG A 181 11.20 -7.00 7.12
C ARG A 181 10.02 -6.99 6.15
N GLN A 182 10.02 -7.86 5.15
CA GLN A 182 8.97 -7.90 4.15
C GLN A 182 7.90 -8.94 4.49
N LEU A 183 6.70 -8.74 3.97
CA LEU A 183 5.70 -9.80 3.80
C LEU A 183 6.26 -10.90 2.88
N LYS A 184 5.70 -12.10 2.91
CA LYS A 184 6.12 -13.12 1.95
C LYS A 184 5.68 -12.72 0.53
N PRO A 185 6.38 -13.16 -0.51
CA PRO A 185 5.95 -12.94 -1.89
C PRO A 185 4.49 -13.39 -2.09
N GLY A 186 3.68 -12.53 -2.71
CA GLY A 186 2.26 -12.77 -2.95
C GLY A 186 1.33 -12.52 -1.75
N GLU A 187 1.85 -12.22 -0.56
CA GLU A 187 1.02 -11.80 0.58
C GLU A 187 0.68 -10.30 0.51
N THR A 188 -0.56 -9.99 0.84
CA THR A 188 -1.05 -8.62 0.99
C THR A 188 -1.69 -8.44 2.37
N MET A 189 -1.85 -7.20 2.78
CA MET A 189 -2.41 -6.69 4.02
C MET A 189 -3.21 -5.44 3.69
N GLY A 190 -4.33 -5.60 2.97
CA GLY A 190 -5.30 -4.53 2.71
C GLY A 190 -6.13 -4.21 3.96
N GLY A 191 -7.39 -3.85 3.77
CA GLY A 191 -8.35 -3.68 4.85
C GLY A 191 -8.46 -4.95 5.68
N ILE A 192 -8.48 -4.78 7.00
CA ILE A 192 -8.60 -5.89 7.94
C ILE A 192 -9.78 -5.68 8.87
N ASN A 193 -10.43 -6.78 9.22
CA ASN A 193 -11.44 -6.84 10.26
C ASN A 193 -11.10 -7.99 11.20
N ILE A 194 -11.18 -7.76 12.51
CA ILE A 194 -10.92 -8.80 13.51
C ILE A 194 -12.13 -8.90 14.42
N GLN A 195 -12.69 -10.10 14.56
CA GLN A 195 -13.81 -10.38 15.45
C GLN A 195 -13.62 -11.70 16.18
N TRP A 196 -14.25 -11.82 17.34
CA TRP A 196 -14.34 -13.09 18.04
C TRP A 196 -15.26 -14.06 17.28
N SER A 197 -14.79 -15.28 17.03
CA SER A 197 -15.61 -16.37 16.52
C SER A 197 -15.97 -17.33 17.66
N ALA A 198 -17.27 -17.43 17.97
CA ALA A 198 -17.76 -18.35 19.00
C ALA A 198 -17.51 -19.83 18.62
N SER A 199 -17.58 -20.17 17.33
CA SER A 199 -17.38 -21.55 16.86
C SER A 199 -15.92 -21.99 16.91
N LEU A 200 -14.98 -21.05 16.77
CA LEU A 200 -13.54 -21.34 16.84
C LEU A 200 -12.93 -21.04 18.22
N GLY A 201 -13.68 -20.34 19.09
CA GLY A 201 -13.22 -19.95 20.43
C GLY A 201 -11.99 -19.04 20.40
N LYS A 202 -11.85 -18.20 19.36
CA LYS A 202 -10.69 -17.32 19.17
C LYS A 202 -11.01 -16.15 18.24
N PRO A 203 -10.18 -15.08 18.23
CA PRO A 203 -10.27 -14.04 17.22
C PRO A 203 -9.99 -14.59 15.83
N VAL A 204 -10.72 -14.08 14.85
CA VAL A 204 -10.55 -14.37 13.44
C VAL A 204 -10.33 -13.05 12.72
N LEU A 205 -9.32 -13.01 11.88
CA LEU A 205 -8.96 -11.89 11.04
C LEU A 205 -9.43 -12.17 9.61
N VAL A 206 -10.16 -11.24 9.02
CA VAL A 206 -10.42 -11.22 7.57
C VAL A 206 -9.56 -10.12 6.97
N GLN A 207 -8.78 -10.47 5.95
CA GLN A 207 -7.85 -9.58 5.27
C GLN A 207 -8.22 -9.46 3.79
N SER A 208 -8.48 -8.23 3.37
CA SER A 208 -8.78 -7.87 1.99
C SER A 208 -7.52 -7.75 1.14
N SER A 209 -7.59 -8.26 -0.09
CA SER A 209 -6.55 -8.24 -1.10
C SER A 209 -7.09 -7.69 -2.43
N GLU A 210 -6.52 -6.57 -2.88
CA GLU A 210 -6.85 -5.88 -4.13
C GLU A 210 -5.56 -5.65 -4.91
N ILE A 211 -5.60 -5.70 -6.24
CA ILE A 211 -4.51 -5.21 -7.10
C ILE A 211 -4.18 -3.73 -6.81
N PRO A 212 -2.97 -3.24 -7.13
CA PRO A 212 -2.63 -1.84 -6.92
C PRO A 212 -3.53 -0.89 -7.74
N ARG A 213 -3.92 0.25 -7.14
CA ARG A 213 -4.65 1.33 -7.84
C ARG A 213 -3.75 2.34 -8.55
N PHE A 214 -2.47 2.35 -8.21
CA PHE A 214 -1.48 3.33 -8.67
C PHE A 214 -0.09 2.68 -8.70
N GLY A 215 0.82 3.26 -9.48
CA GLY A 215 2.23 2.84 -9.56
C GLY A 215 2.52 1.67 -10.50
N VAL A 216 1.55 1.28 -11.35
CA VAL A 216 1.75 0.27 -12.41
C VAL A 216 1.76 0.92 -13.80
N PHE A 217 0.85 1.87 -14.02
CA PHE A 217 0.79 2.78 -15.17
C PHE A 217 0.05 4.05 -14.75
N GLU A 218 0.18 5.12 -15.53
CA GLU A 218 -0.46 6.43 -15.30
C GLU A 218 -1.75 6.57 -16.12
N ASP A 219 -1.73 6.10 -17.38
CA ASP A 219 -2.84 6.26 -18.31
C ASP A 219 -3.13 4.98 -19.11
N LYS A 220 -4.27 4.35 -18.80
CA LYS A 220 -4.79 3.16 -19.51
C LYS A 220 -5.06 3.40 -21.01
N LEU A 221 -5.11 4.65 -21.47
CA LEU A 221 -5.32 4.99 -22.88
C LEU A 221 -4.05 4.86 -23.72
N THR A 222 -2.88 4.89 -23.09
CA THR A 222 -1.57 4.89 -23.78
C THR A 222 -0.63 3.81 -23.27
N GLU A 223 -0.97 3.12 -22.18
CA GLU A 223 -0.11 2.12 -21.53
C GLU A 223 -0.78 0.73 -21.43
N PRO A 224 -1.05 0.06 -22.58
CA PRO A 224 -1.78 -1.19 -22.60
C PRO A 224 -1.04 -2.34 -21.89
N ASP A 225 0.28 -2.31 -21.82
CA ASP A 225 1.08 -3.34 -21.11
C ASP A 225 0.88 -3.24 -19.59
N GLY A 226 0.70 -2.03 -19.06
CA GLY A 226 0.34 -1.80 -17.66
C GLY A 226 -1.05 -2.33 -17.33
N VAL A 227 -2.02 -2.11 -18.23
CA VAL A 227 -3.36 -2.70 -18.11
C VAL A 227 -3.27 -4.23 -18.08
N GLN A 228 -2.53 -4.82 -19.02
CA GLN A 228 -2.33 -6.28 -19.07
C GLN A 228 -1.67 -6.82 -17.80
N THR A 229 -0.71 -6.10 -17.23
CA THR A 229 -0.06 -6.46 -15.96
C THR A 229 -1.09 -6.57 -14.83
N LEU A 230 -2.02 -5.61 -14.72
CA LEU A 230 -3.11 -5.67 -13.74
C LEU A 230 -4.12 -6.80 -14.04
N ARG A 231 -4.37 -7.12 -15.31
CA ARG A 231 -5.24 -8.25 -15.68
C ARG A 231 -4.67 -9.57 -15.16
N SER A 232 -3.38 -9.83 -15.40
CA SER A 232 -2.69 -11.06 -15.04
C SER A 232 -2.01 -11.02 -13.66
N TRP A 233 -2.55 -10.22 -12.73
CA TRP A 233 -1.95 -10.07 -11.41
C TRP A 233 -1.91 -11.41 -10.65
N ASP A 234 -0.81 -11.70 -9.97
CA ASP A 234 -0.43 -13.06 -9.57
C ASP A 234 -0.84 -13.47 -8.14
N TYR A 235 -1.49 -12.59 -7.38
CA TYR A 235 -2.08 -12.91 -6.08
C TYR A 235 -3.61 -12.88 -6.08
N ASN A 236 -4.20 -13.49 -5.05
CA ASN A 236 -5.64 -13.57 -4.88
C ASN A 236 -6.31 -12.18 -4.83
N LYS A 237 -7.22 -11.93 -5.75
CA LYS A 237 -8.11 -10.77 -5.82
C LYS A 237 -9.36 -11.07 -5.00
N GLY A 238 -9.31 -10.78 -3.71
CA GLY A 238 -10.40 -11.13 -2.79
C GLY A 238 -10.02 -10.96 -1.34
N PHE A 239 -10.10 -12.02 -0.53
CA PHE A 239 -9.75 -11.98 0.89
C PHE A 239 -9.22 -13.31 1.44
N GLY A 240 -8.39 -13.21 2.48
CA GLY A 240 -7.96 -14.32 3.34
C GLY A 240 -8.66 -14.27 4.70
N VAL A 241 -8.87 -15.44 5.31
CA VAL A 241 -9.43 -15.60 6.66
C VAL A 241 -8.43 -16.34 7.52
N TYR A 242 -8.09 -15.77 8.65
CA TYR A 242 -7.07 -16.28 9.55
C TYR A 242 -7.64 -16.52 10.94
N ALA A 243 -7.43 -17.72 11.49
CA ALA A 243 -7.59 -17.97 12.91
C ALA A 243 -6.37 -17.40 13.65
N MET A 244 -6.58 -16.51 14.61
CA MET A 244 -5.49 -15.88 15.35
C MET A 244 -5.22 -16.65 16.64
N ASN A 245 -4.16 -17.46 16.67
CA ASN A 245 -3.71 -18.16 17.89
C ASN A 245 -2.86 -17.27 18.81
N GLY A 246 -2.50 -16.08 18.34
CA GLY A 246 -1.78 -15.06 19.09
C GLY A 246 -1.75 -13.74 18.33
N PRO A 247 -1.19 -12.68 18.94
CA PRO A 247 -1.23 -11.35 18.37
C PRO A 247 -0.33 -11.15 17.15
N LEU A 248 0.63 -12.04 16.89
CA LEU A 248 1.65 -11.85 15.85
C LEU A 248 1.37 -12.68 14.57
N PRO A 249 1.80 -12.20 13.39
CA PRO A 249 1.53 -12.88 12.12
C PRO A 249 2.00 -14.33 12.02
N ASP A 250 3.10 -14.69 12.68
CA ASP A 250 3.60 -16.06 12.74
C ASP A 250 2.75 -17.00 13.62
N GLN A 251 1.77 -16.44 14.33
CA GLN A 251 0.80 -17.15 15.15
C GLN A 251 -0.59 -17.21 14.48
N TRP A 252 -0.72 -16.71 13.26
CA TRP A 252 -1.96 -16.75 12.49
C TRP A 252 -1.99 -17.98 11.60
N GLU A 253 -3.15 -18.62 11.56
CA GLU A 253 -3.40 -19.79 10.72
C GLU A 253 -4.39 -19.39 9.63
N LEU A 254 -3.97 -19.47 8.37
CA LEU A 254 -4.87 -19.25 7.23
C LEU A 254 -5.87 -20.42 7.16
N ILE A 255 -7.15 -20.12 7.33
CA ILE A 255 -8.23 -21.12 7.33
C ILE A 255 -9.12 -21.07 6.08
N ALA A 256 -9.11 -19.95 5.34
CA ALA A 256 -9.76 -19.86 4.05
C ALA A 256 -9.16 -18.74 3.18
N THR A 257 -9.18 -18.94 1.87
CA THR A 257 -8.94 -17.91 0.86
C THR A 257 -10.10 -17.90 -0.12
N LYS A 258 -10.60 -16.71 -0.46
CA LYS A 258 -11.68 -16.55 -1.42
C LYS A 258 -11.39 -15.40 -2.39
N THR A 259 -11.74 -15.61 -3.64
CA THR A 259 -11.78 -14.58 -4.67
C THR A 259 -13.09 -13.81 -4.61
N THR A 260 -13.09 -12.56 -5.07
CA THR A 260 -14.32 -11.78 -5.32
C THR A 260 -14.89 -12.02 -6.71
N ASP A 261 -14.19 -12.76 -7.56
CA ASP A 261 -14.71 -13.26 -8.83
C ASP A 261 -15.75 -14.36 -8.57
N TYR A 262 -16.98 -13.93 -8.30
CA TYR A 262 -18.06 -14.82 -7.90
C TYR A 262 -18.52 -15.75 -9.04
N GLU A 263 -18.23 -15.38 -10.30
CA GLU A 263 -18.55 -16.20 -11.48
C GLU A 263 -17.51 -17.30 -11.69
N HIS A 264 -16.27 -17.06 -11.27
CA HIS A 264 -15.17 -18.01 -11.36
C HIS A 264 -14.51 -18.23 -9.99
N PRO A 265 -15.25 -18.81 -9.01
CA PRO A 265 -14.79 -18.91 -7.62
C PRO A 265 -13.54 -19.78 -7.42
N ASP A 266 -13.22 -20.62 -8.42
CA ASP A 266 -12.05 -21.51 -8.44
C ASP A 266 -10.94 -21.02 -9.39
N ALA A 267 -11.08 -19.81 -9.96
CA ALA A 267 -10.06 -19.23 -10.83
C ALA A 267 -8.74 -19.03 -10.08
N LYS A 268 -7.64 -19.38 -10.75
CA LYS A 268 -6.29 -19.06 -10.26
C LYS A 268 -6.09 -17.55 -10.26
N PRO A 269 -5.24 -16.99 -9.38
CA PRO A 269 -4.99 -15.55 -9.30
C PRO A 269 -4.88 -14.81 -10.64
N VAL A 270 -4.05 -15.33 -11.55
CA VAL A 270 -3.80 -14.74 -12.88
C VAL A 270 -5.01 -14.73 -13.81
N ASP A 271 -6.01 -15.57 -13.53
CA ASP A 271 -7.25 -15.73 -14.30
C ASP A 271 -8.45 -15.04 -13.61
N GLN A 272 -8.29 -14.52 -12.38
CA GLN A 272 -9.37 -13.87 -11.63
C GLN A 272 -9.74 -12.52 -12.24
N GLN A 273 -11.03 -12.24 -12.34
CA GLN A 273 -11.57 -10.95 -12.77
C GLN A 273 -11.78 -9.97 -11.60
N GLY A 274 -12.01 -8.69 -11.93
CA GLY A 274 -12.15 -7.61 -10.97
C GLY A 274 -10.83 -7.21 -10.32
N SER A 275 -10.90 -6.28 -9.36
CA SER A 275 -9.71 -5.79 -8.63
C SER A 275 -9.41 -6.58 -7.36
N GLY A 276 -10.41 -7.26 -6.79
CA GLY A 276 -10.37 -7.83 -5.45
C GLY A 276 -11.16 -7.00 -4.44
N SER A 277 -10.82 -7.14 -3.16
CA SER A 277 -11.35 -6.27 -2.10
C SER A 277 -10.21 -5.51 -1.44
N LEU A 278 -10.35 -4.19 -1.26
CA LEU A 278 -9.37 -3.39 -0.51
C LEU A 278 -9.89 -2.94 0.84
N ASP A 279 -11.16 -2.52 0.89
CA ASP A 279 -11.76 -1.91 2.06
C ASP A 279 -12.06 -2.94 3.15
N VAL A 280 -12.32 -2.46 4.38
CA VAL A 280 -12.54 -3.32 5.55
C VAL A 280 -13.79 -4.19 5.35
N PRO A 281 -13.67 -5.53 5.43
CA PRO A 281 -14.83 -6.41 5.42
C PRO A 281 -15.74 -6.14 6.62
N ALA A 282 -17.03 -5.99 6.38
CA ALA A 282 -18.04 -5.85 7.43
C ALA A 282 -18.47 -7.25 7.90
N TRP A 283 -17.76 -7.74 8.92
CA TRP A 283 -18.05 -9.00 9.61
C TRP A 283 -18.12 -8.77 11.12
N PHE A 284 -18.99 -9.52 11.80
CA PHE A 284 -19.27 -9.36 13.24
C PHE A 284 -19.24 -10.71 13.98
N GLY A 285 -18.40 -11.65 13.55
CA GLY A 285 -18.25 -12.96 14.20
C GLY A 285 -19.32 -14.00 13.83
N GLY A 286 -20.31 -13.62 13.02
CA GLY A 286 -21.43 -14.45 12.61
C GLY A 286 -21.23 -15.22 11.30
N LYS A 287 -22.33 -15.74 10.75
CA LYS A 287 -22.34 -16.52 9.50
C LYS A 287 -22.10 -15.69 8.25
N TYR A 288 -22.50 -14.41 8.27
CA TYR A 288 -22.51 -13.55 7.09
C TYR A 288 -21.47 -12.43 7.23
N MET A 289 -20.81 -12.14 6.12
CA MET A 289 -19.88 -11.03 5.95
C MET A 289 -20.29 -10.26 4.70
N PHE A 290 -20.19 -8.94 4.77
CA PHE A 290 -20.39 -8.06 3.62
C PHE A 290 -19.05 -7.43 3.25
N LEU A 291 -18.78 -7.35 1.96
CA LEU A 291 -17.55 -6.76 1.44
C LEU A 291 -17.86 -6.03 0.14
N SER A 292 -17.06 -5.00 -0.15
CA SER A 292 -17.08 -4.30 -1.42
C SER A 292 -15.92 -4.76 -2.29
N ALA A 293 -16.20 -4.98 -3.57
CA ALA A 293 -15.23 -5.35 -4.59
C ALA A 293 -15.56 -4.61 -5.87
N ALA A 294 -14.54 -4.28 -6.67
CA ALA A 294 -14.80 -3.79 -8.02
C ALA A 294 -15.49 -4.90 -8.83
N PRO A 295 -16.50 -4.56 -9.64
CA PRO A 295 -17.23 -5.55 -10.43
C PRO A 295 -16.30 -6.33 -11.35
N ASN A 296 -16.76 -7.51 -11.75
CA ASN A 296 -16.19 -8.22 -12.89
C ASN A 296 -16.34 -7.36 -14.16
N ASN A 297 -15.71 -7.80 -15.25
CA ASN A 297 -15.65 -7.04 -16.50
C ASN A 297 -16.99 -6.99 -17.27
N ARG A 298 -18.15 -7.24 -16.63
CA ARG A 298 -19.44 -7.42 -17.31
C ARG A 298 -20.60 -6.78 -16.55
#